data_AF-A0A7N2M845-F1
#
_entry.id   AF-A0A7N2M845-F1
#
_cell.length_a   1.000
_cell.length_b   1.000
_cell.length_c   1.000
_cell.angle_alpha   90.00
_cell.angle_beta   90.00
_cell.angle_gamma   90.00
#
_symmetry.space_group_name_H-M   'P 1'
#
loop_
_entity.id
_entity.type
_entity.pdbx_description
1 polymer ?
#
loop_
_entity_poly.entity_id
_entity_poly.type
_entity_poly.pdbx_seq_one_letter_code
_entity_poly.pdbx_strand_id
1 'polypeptide(L)'
;MDSLLSMEEEESSPWSPALSFCFWVGFAFLVIKSCICKRKKPHQEAKPNMASSTIREVEKILSYRFKNKALLEEALTHPSYYNNNNNNGESSRSYQRLEFVGDTVLGLALSEYLYLEYPSLDPGQLSPLHHANISNEKLARVAVRHHLYSYIRHNIRDFRSKV
;
A
#
# COMPACT_ATOMS: atom_id res chain seq x y z
N MET A 1 -27.42 -34.88 55.25
CA MET A 1 -28.78 -34.62 55.79
C MET A 1 -28.88 -33.14 56.08
N ASP A 2 -28.56 -32.29 55.11
CA ASP A 2 -29.25 -32.05 53.83
C ASP A 2 -30.21 -30.89 54.01
N SER A 3 -29.75 -29.72 53.57
CA SER A 3 -30.65 -28.65 53.16
C SER A 3 -29.99 -27.94 51.99
N LEU A 4 -30.33 -28.44 50.81
CA LEU A 4 -30.44 -27.69 49.57
C LEU A 4 -31.24 -26.41 49.81
N LEU A 5 -30.72 -25.25 49.40
CA LEU A 5 -31.48 -24.25 48.64
C LEU A 5 -30.60 -23.07 48.21
N SER A 6 -30.48 -22.96 46.89
CA SER A 6 -30.39 -21.72 46.11
C SER A 6 -29.12 -20.89 46.26
N MET A 7 -28.09 -21.30 45.51
CA MET A 7 -27.35 -20.29 44.75
C MET A 7 -27.67 -20.53 43.28
N GLU A 8 -28.38 -19.57 42.73
CA GLU A 8 -28.70 -19.46 41.32
C GLU A 8 -27.42 -19.65 40.50
N GLU A 9 -27.42 -20.66 39.63
CA GLU A 9 -26.57 -20.68 38.44
C GLU A 9 -27.01 -19.48 37.58
N GLU A 10 -26.41 -18.32 37.85
CA GLU A 10 -26.53 -17.19 36.94
C GLU A 10 -25.71 -17.55 35.69
N GLU A 11 -26.44 -17.96 34.65
CA GLU A 11 -26.00 -18.13 33.26
C GLU A 11 -25.07 -16.97 32.86
N SER A 12 -23.76 -17.13 33.03
CA SER A 12 -22.79 -16.21 32.43
C SER A 12 -22.75 -16.50 30.94
N SER A 13 -23.62 -15.81 30.21
CA SER A 13 -23.80 -15.82 28.76
C SER A 13 -22.55 -16.26 27.97
N PRO A 14 -22.61 -17.37 27.22
CA PRO A 14 -21.49 -17.89 26.45
C PRO A 14 -21.36 -17.07 25.16
N TRP A 15 -20.78 -15.87 25.28
CA TRP A 15 -20.18 -15.23 24.11
C TRP A 15 -19.02 -16.12 23.69
N SER A 16 -19.29 -17.07 22.78
CA SER A 16 -18.27 -17.86 22.12
C SER A 16 -17.17 -16.91 21.64
N PRO A 17 -15.88 -17.21 21.89
CA PRO A 17 -14.77 -16.41 21.36
C PRO A 17 -14.90 -16.13 19.86
N ALA A 18 -15.58 -17.03 19.13
CA ALA A 18 -15.91 -16.86 17.72
C ALA A 18 -16.87 -15.68 17.44
N LEU A 19 -17.88 -15.42 18.28
CA LEU A 19 -18.80 -14.29 18.11
C LEU A 19 -18.10 -12.96 18.41
N SER A 20 -17.21 -12.93 19.40
CA SER A 20 -16.38 -11.76 19.71
C SER A 20 -15.40 -11.44 18.56
N PHE A 21 -14.77 -12.47 17.98
CA PHE A 21 -13.91 -12.34 16.81
C PHE A 21 -14.69 -11.85 15.57
N CYS A 22 -15.88 -12.41 15.30
CA CYS A 22 -16.74 -11.97 14.20
C CYS A 22 -17.20 -10.51 14.37
N PHE A 23 -17.50 -10.07 15.60
CA PHE A 23 -17.83 -8.68 15.88
C PHE A 23 -16.63 -7.74 15.66
N TRP A 24 -15.42 -8.18 16.05
CA TRP A 24 -14.18 -7.42 15.85
C TRP A 24 -13.82 -7.27 14.36
N VAL A 25 -13.92 -8.34 13.57
CA VAL A 25 -13.72 -8.31 12.11
C VAL A 25 -14.80 -7.47 11.42
N GLY A 26 -16.07 -7.59 11.84
CA GLY A 26 -17.17 -6.80 11.31
C GLY A 26 -17.03 -5.30 11.60
N PHE A 27 -16.55 -4.95 12.79
CA PHE A 27 -16.28 -3.57 13.19
C PHE A 27 -15.10 -2.97 12.42
N ALA A 28 -14.03 -3.73 12.21
CA ALA A 28 -12.91 -3.32 11.36
C ALA A 28 -13.38 -3.02 9.91
N PHE A 29 -14.25 -3.87 9.34
CA PHE A 29 -14.80 -3.66 8.01
C PHE A 29 -15.69 -2.41 7.92
N LEU A 30 -16.46 -2.12 8.98
CA LEU A 30 -17.33 -0.94 9.08
C LEU A 30 -16.52 0.37 9.18
N VAL A 31 -15.43 0.37 9.95
CA VAL A 31 -14.51 1.51 10.09
C VAL A 31 -13.77 1.77 8.77
N ILE A 32 -13.29 0.73 8.11
CA ILE A 32 -12.61 0.84 6.79
C ILE A 32 -13.56 1.44 5.74
N LYS A 33 -14.82 0.97 5.66
CA LYS A 33 -15.82 1.54 4.75
C LYS A 33 -16.12 3.02 5.06
N SER A 34 -16.20 3.39 6.34
CA SER A 34 -16.47 4.76 6.77
C SER A 34 -15.34 5.72 6.40
N CYS A 35 -14.08 5.29 6.52
CA CYS A 35 -12.91 6.09 6.13
C CYS A 35 -12.78 6.28 4.60
N ILE A 36 -13.20 5.31 3.78
CA ILE A 36 -13.09 5.38 2.32
C ILE A 36 -14.15 6.30 1.69
N CYS A 37 -15.32 6.46 2.31
CA CYS A 37 -16.49 7.10 1.70
C CYS A 37 -16.53 8.65 1.81
N LYS A 38 -15.65 9.30 2.56
CA LYS A 38 -15.57 10.79 2.58
C LYS A 38 -14.60 11.30 1.51
N ARG A 39 -14.88 11.01 0.23
CA ARG A 39 -14.11 11.56 -0.89
C ARG A 39 -14.47 13.03 -1.13
N LYS A 40 -13.57 13.95 -0.79
CA LYS A 40 -13.42 15.18 -1.60
C LYS A 40 -13.02 14.71 -3.01
N LYS A 41 -13.55 15.35 -4.06
CA LYS A 41 -13.23 15.01 -5.46
C LYS A 41 -11.71 14.79 -5.59
N PRO A 42 -11.25 13.70 -6.25
CA PRO A 42 -9.84 13.57 -6.54
C PRO A 42 -9.39 14.87 -7.21
N HIS A 43 -8.33 15.43 -6.64
CA HIS A 43 -7.78 16.73 -6.98
C HIS A 43 -7.67 16.87 -8.51
N GLN A 44 -8.11 18.02 -9.04
CA GLN A 44 -8.25 18.34 -10.47
C GLN A 44 -7.27 17.60 -11.38
N GLU A 45 -7.81 17.05 -12.47
CA GLU A 45 -7.11 16.43 -13.60
C GLU A 45 -6.08 17.40 -14.18
N ALA A 46 -4.91 17.48 -13.55
CA ALA A 46 -3.78 18.22 -14.07
C ALA A 46 -3.29 17.47 -15.32
N LYS A 47 -3.05 18.20 -16.40
CA LYS A 47 -2.41 17.61 -17.58
C LYS A 47 -1.00 17.17 -17.20
N PRO A 48 -0.55 15.98 -17.64
CA PRO A 48 0.81 15.55 -17.37
C PRO A 48 1.80 16.44 -18.14
N ASN A 49 2.90 16.84 -17.48
CA ASN A 49 4.05 17.51 -18.08
C ASN A 49 5.08 16.52 -18.64
N MET A 50 4.86 15.21 -18.47
CA MET A 50 5.69 14.15 -19.06
C MET A 50 5.33 13.89 -20.53
N ALA A 51 6.33 13.60 -21.36
CA ALA A 51 6.14 13.30 -22.77
C ALA A 51 5.22 12.08 -23.00
N SER A 52 4.34 12.17 -24.00
CA SER A 52 3.35 11.12 -24.30
C SER A 52 3.98 9.80 -24.76
N SER A 53 5.15 9.86 -25.42
CA SER A 53 5.94 8.68 -25.80
C SER A 53 6.41 7.91 -24.57
N THR A 54 7.02 8.61 -23.62
CA THR A 54 7.51 8.04 -22.34
C THR A 54 6.39 7.39 -21.54
N ILE A 55 5.23 8.06 -21.44
CA ILE A 55 4.05 7.50 -20.78
C ILE A 55 3.67 6.16 -21.43
N ARG A 56 3.61 6.09 -22.76
CA ARG A 56 3.24 4.88 -23.49
C ARG A 56 4.24 3.75 -23.30
N GLU A 57 5.54 4.06 -23.23
CA GLU A 57 6.60 3.08 -22.96
C GLU A 57 6.45 2.47 -21.57
N VAL A 58 6.25 3.29 -20.54
CA VAL A 58 6.06 2.81 -19.17
C VAL A 58 4.77 2.00 -19.04
N GLU A 59 3.67 2.43 -19.67
CA GLU A 59 2.43 1.64 -19.71
C GLU A 59 2.60 0.27 -20.36
N LYS A 60 3.47 0.18 -21.37
CA LYS A 60 3.81 -1.10 -22.02
C LYS A 60 4.63 -1.98 -21.10
N ILE A 61 5.62 -1.43 -20.39
CA ILE A 61 6.43 -2.17 -19.41
C ILE A 61 5.55 -2.73 -18.29
N LEU A 62 4.65 -1.90 -17.75
CA LEU A 62 3.73 -2.27 -16.67
C LEU A 62 2.56 -3.14 -17.14
N SER A 63 2.37 -3.28 -18.46
CA SER A 63 1.17 -3.89 -19.05
C SER A 63 -0.14 -3.30 -18.48
N TYR A 64 -0.12 -2.00 -18.15
CA TYR A 64 -1.22 -1.31 -17.49
C TYR A 64 -1.42 0.08 -18.09
N ARG A 65 -2.68 0.44 -18.35
CA ARG A 65 -3.06 1.74 -18.89
C ARG A 65 -3.70 2.61 -17.80
N PHE A 66 -3.01 3.67 -17.41
CA PHE A 66 -3.49 4.64 -16.43
C PHE A 66 -4.66 5.46 -17.01
N LYS A 67 -5.74 5.56 -16.24
CA LYS A 67 -6.86 6.48 -16.54
C LYS A 67 -6.41 7.93 -16.38
N ASN A 68 -5.72 8.22 -15.28
CA ASN A 68 -5.12 9.53 -15.03
C ASN A 68 -3.60 9.44 -15.21
N LYS A 69 -3.09 10.04 -16.29
CA LYS A 69 -1.64 10.05 -16.60
C LYS A 69 -0.81 10.87 -15.62
N ALA A 70 -1.42 11.83 -14.93
CA ALA A 70 -0.73 12.61 -13.91
C ALA A 70 -0.30 11.75 -12.71
N LEU A 71 -1.02 10.66 -12.41
CA LEU A 71 -0.61 9.70 -11.38
C LEU A 71 0.66 8.94 -11.76
N LEU A 72 0.80 8.58 -13.04
CA LEU A 72 2.02 7.96 -13.54
C LEU A 72 3.20 8.93 -13.45
N GLU A 73 2.98 10.20 -13.81
CA GLU A 73 4.00 11.23 -13.68
C GLU A 73 4.40 11.44 -12.21
N GLU A 74 3.44 11.54 -11.30
CA GLU A 74 3.69 11.64 -9.85
C GLU A 74 4.49 10.44 -9.34
N ALA A 75 4.12 9.22 -9.75
CA ALA A 75 4.80 7.99 -9.35
C ALA A 75 6.26 7.92 -9.84
N LEU A 76 6.60 8.58 -10.95
CA LEU A 76 7.95 8.62 -11.51
C LEU A 76 8.74 9.87 -11.11
N THR A 77 8.20 10.75 -10.27
CA THR A 77 8.85 12.01 -9.92
C THR A 77 9.38 11.98 -8.48
N HIS A 78 10.70 12.06 -8.36
CA HIS A 78 11.38 12.12 -7.07
C HIS A 78 11.24 13.51 -6.43
N PRO A 79 11.16 13.64 -5.08
CA PRO A 79 11.04 14.93 -4.40
C PRO A 79 12.07 15.98 -4.81
N SER A 80 13.30 15.56 -5.12
CA SER A 80 14.38 16.44 -5.57
C SER A 80 14.20 17.02 -6.98
N TYR A 81 13.27 16.49 -7.79
CA TYR A 81 13.05 16.98 -9.15
C TYR A 81 12.59 18.44 -9.17
N TYR A 82 11.73 18.79 -8.23
CA TYR A 82 11.26 20.16 -8.08
C TYR A 82 12.22 20.92 -7.19
N ASN A 83 12.87 21.93 -7.76
CA ASN A 83 13.73 22.84 -7.01
C ASN A 83 12.85 23.79 -6.16
N ASN A 84 13.26 24.07 -4.92
CA ASN A 84 12.53 24.93 -3.96
C ASN A 84 12.32 26.40 -4.40
N ASN A 85 12.66 26.75 -5.65
CA ASN A 85 12.64 28.13 -6.15
C ASN A 85 11.29 28.56 -6.75
N ASN A 86 10.28 27.68 -6.80
CA ASN A 86 8.96 28.05 -7.30
C ASN A 86 8.10 28.62 -6.17
N ASN A 87 8.17 29.94 -5.99
CA ASN A 87 7.39 30.75 -5.05
C ASN A 87 5.86 30.76 -5.31
N ASN A 88 5.32 29.81 -6.09
CA ASN A 88 3.94 29.84 -6.58
C ASN A 88 3.00 28.89 -5.83
N GLY A 89 3.38 28.35 -4.67
CA GLY A 89 2.49 27.56 -3.82
C GLY A 89 1.98 26.24 -4.42
N GLU A 90 2.38 25.87 -5.63
CA GLU A 90 2.09 24.57 -6.21
C GLU A 90 2.92 23.51 -5.51
N SER A 91 2.30 22.84 -4.53
CA SER A 91 2.80 21.62 -3.91
C SER A 91 3.15 20.63 -5.02
N SER A 92 4.44 20.52 -5.29
CA SER A 92 4.93 19.66 -6.34
C SER A 92 4.79 18.21 -5.89
N ARG A 93 3.95 17.46 -6.62
CA ARG A 93 3.59 16.08 -6.22
C ARG A 93 4.75 15.14 -6.51
N SER A 94 5.22 14.45 -5.48
CA SER A 94 6.24 13.41 -5.54
C SER A 94 5.62 12.03 -5.34
N TYR A 95 6.37 10.98 -5.67
CA TYR A 95 5.89 9.61 -5.50
C TYR A 95 5.57 9.23 -4.05
N GLN A 96 6.04 9.97 -3.04
CA GLN A 96 6.00 9.57 -1.62
C GLN A 96 4.59 9.22 -1.11
N ARG A 97 3.56 9.95 -1.57
CA ARG A 97 2.17 9.67 -1.19
C ARG A 97 1.64 8.40 -1.84
N LEU A 98 2.06 8.13 -3.08
CA LEU A 98 1.69 6.92 -3.81
C LEU A 98 2.45 5.71 -3.26
N GLU A 99 3.73 5.87 -2.91
CA GLU A 99 4.56 4.88 -2.21
C GLU A 99 3.92 4.42 -0.91
N PHE A 100 3.50 5.36 -0.04
CA PHE A 100 2.82 5.03 1.21
C PHE A 100 1.60 4.11 1.02
N VAL A 101 0.78 4.39 0.01
CA VAL A 101 -0.39 3.56 -0.32
C VAL A 101 0.04 2.23 -0.95
N GLY A 102 1.03 2.29 -1.85
CA GLY A 102 1.57 1.14 -2.56
C GLY A 102 2.17 0.10 -1.62
N ASP A 103 2.98 0.52 -0.65
CA ASP A 103 3.60 -0.36 0.35
C ASP A 103 2.55 -1.09 1.18
N THR A 104 1.48 -0.39 1.56
CA THR A 104 0.37 -0.98 2.31
C THR A 104 -0.35 -2.04 1.48
N VAL A 105 -0.66 -1.73 0.21
CA VAL A 105 -1.35 -2.65 -0.70
C VAL A 105 -0.49 -3.86 -1.03
N LEU A 106 0.80 -3.66 -1.31
CA LEU A 106 1.75 -4.73 -1.60
C LEU A 106 1.94 -5.64 -0.38
N GLY A 107 2.09 -5.05 0.80
CA GLY A 107 2.19 -5.80 2.06
C GLY A 107 0.96 -6.68 2.30
N LEU A 108 -0.24 -6.15 2.05
CA LEU A 108 -1.48 -6.93 2.18
C LEU A 108 -1.57 -8.07 1.16
N ALA A 109 -1.30 -7.79 -0.12
CA ALA A 109 -1.34 -8.79 -1.19
C ALA A 109 -0.35 -9.92 -0.94
N LEU A 110 0.86 -9.60 -0.46
CA LEU A 110 1.85 -10.62 -0.11
C LEU A 110 1.43 -11.42 1.12
N SER A 111 0.86 -10.78 2.15
CA SER A 111 0.35 -11.49 3.33
C SER A 111 -0.73 -12.50 2.96
N GLU A 112 -1.66 -12.12 2.08
CA GLU A 112 -2.69 -13.03 1.56
C GLU A 112 -2.06 -14.19 0.79
N TYR A 113 -1.13 -13.91 -0.13
CA TYR A 113 -0.42 -14.93 -0.88
C TYR A 113 0.31 -15.93 0.03
N LEU A 114 1.10 -15.44 0.99
CA LEU A 114 1.87 -16.30 1.90
C LEU A 114 0.97 -17.14 2.81
N TYR A 115 -0.16 -16.59 3.26
CA TYR A 115 -1.13 -17.31 4.08
C TYR A 115 -1.77 -18.48 3.32
N LEU A 116 -2.09 -18.27 2.04
CA LEU A 116 -2.70 -19.30 1.19
C LEU A 116 -1.70 -20.36 0.71
N GLU A 117 -0.49 -19.92 0.35
CA GLU A 117 0.55 -20.80 -0.20
C GLU A 117 1.23 -21.67 0.88
N TYR A 118 1.37 -21.15 2.11
CA TYR A 118 2.08 -21.81 3.19
C TYR A 118 1.21 -22.03 4.45
N PRO A 119 0.13 -22.84 4.36
CA PRO A 119 -0.83 -23.02 5.46
C PRO A 119 -0.23 -23.70 6.70
N SER A 120 0.92 -24.37 6.57
CA SER A 120 1.61 -25.07 7.66
C SER A 120 2.62 -24.19 8.42
N LEU A 121 2.93 -23.00 7.92
CA LEU A 121 3.91 -22.11 8.56
C LEU A 121 3.25 -21.25 9.62
N ASP A 122 3.93 -21.08 10.74
CA ASP A 122 3.49 -20.19 11.80
C ASP A 122 3.78 -18.71 11.48
N PRO A 123 3.16 -17.75 12.19
CA PRO A 123 3.42 -16.32 11.97
C PRO A 123 4.89 -15.92 12.13
N GLY A 124 5.65 -16.63 12.97
CA GLY A 124 7.08 -16.39 13.20
C GLY A 124 7.94 -16.74 11.98
N GLN A 125 7.53 -17.74 11.20
CA GLN A 125 8.17 -18.15 9.96
C GLN A 125 7.70 -17.34 8.75
N LEU A 126 6.43 -16.92 8.74
CA LEU A 126 5.87 -16.08 7.68
C LEU A 126 6.46 -14.66 7.70
N SER A 127 6.77 -14.12 8.88
CA SER A 127 7.26 -12.74 9.02
C SER A 127 8.61 -12.49 8.31
N PRO A 128 9.65 -13.34 8.45
CA PRO A 128 10.88 -13.21 7.66
C PRO A 128 10.66 -13.35 6.15
N LEU A 129 9.80 -14.29 5.73
CA LEU A 129 9.46 -14.45 4.31
C LEU A 129 8.79 -13.21 3.75
N HIS A 130 7.88 -12.61 4.52
CA HIS A 130 7.22 -11.37 4.15
C HIS A 130 8.23 -10.24 3.95
N HIS A 131 9.01 -9.91 4.99
CA HIS A 131 10.02 -8.86 4.93
C HIS A 131 11.06 -9.06 3.83
N ALA A 132 11.49 -10.30 3.59
CA ALA A 132 12.47 -10.61 2.55
C ALA A 132 11.94 -10.39 1.13
N ASN A 133 10.62 -10.43 0.92
CA ASN A 133 10.01 -10.27 -0.40
C ASN A 133 9.55 -8.82 -0.70
N ILE A 134 9.27 -8.02 0.33
CA ILE A 134 8.93 -6.59 0.18
C ILE A 134 10.09 -5.65 0.52
N SER A 135 11.33 -6.13 0.51
CA SER A 135 12.48 -5.27 0.79
C SER A 135 12.77 -4.31 -0.37
N ASN A 136 13.20 -3.09 -0.04
CA ASN A 136 13.59 -2.08 -1.03
C ASN A 136 14.60 -2.61 -2.04
N GLU A 137 15.51 -3.47 -1.61
CA GLU A 137 16.50 -4.11 -2.48
C GLU A 137 15.85 -5.00 -3.55
N LYS A 138 14.87 -5.83 -3.17
CA LYS A 138 14.14 -6.69 -4.12
C LYS A 138 13.33 -5.87 -5.11
N LEU A 139 12.61 -4.87 -4.61
CA LEU A 139 11.82 -3.96 -5.45
C LEU A 139 12.71 -3.17 -6.41
N ALA A 140 13.87 -2.70 -5.95
CA ALA A 140 14.87 -2.04 -6.81
C ALA A 140 15.38 -2.97 -7.91
N ARG A 141 15.71 -4.23 -7.60
CA ARG A 141 16.13 -5.22 -8.61
C ARG A 141 15.05 -5.45 -9.67
N VAL A 142 13.78 -5.51 -9.27
CA VAL A 142 12.65 -5.60 -10.22
C VAL A 142 12.59 -4.35 -11.10
N ALA A 143 12.68 -3.15 -10.50
CA ALA A 143 12.68 -1.90 -11.25
C ALA A 143 13.85 -1.81 -12.26
N VAL A 144 15.04 -2.29 -11.90
CA VAL A 144 16.21 -2.37 -12.78
C VAL A 144 15.99 -3.37 -13.91
N ARG A 145 15.50 -4.57 -13.59
CA ARG A 145 15.22 -5.63 -14.58
C ARG A 145 14.22 -5.18 -15.65
N HIS A 146 13.24 -4.36 -15.27
CA HIS A 146 12.24 -3.81 -16.19
C HIS A 146 12.63 -2.45 -16.78
N HIS A 147 13.83 -1.95 -16.52
CA HIS A 147 14.31 -0.63 -16.96
C HIS A 147 13.40 0.54 -16.54
N LEU A 148 12.69 0.42 -15.42
CA LEU A 148 11.82 1.49 -14.92
C LEU A 148 12.62 2.68 -14.37
N TYR A 149 13.81 2.43 -13.83
CA TYR A 149 14.66 3.45 -13.23
C TYR A 149 15.08 4.56 -14.21
N SER A 150 15.17 4.28 -15.52
CA SER A 150 15.53 5.28 -16.54
C SER A 150 14.45 6.34 -16.75
N TYR A 151 13.22 6.07 -16.31
CA TYR A 151 12.09 6.99 -16.42
C TYR A 151 11.87 7.83 -15.16
N ILE A 152 12.66 7.61 -14.10
CA ILE A 152 12.58 8.39 -12.87
C ILE A 152 13.11 9.79 -13.12
N ARG A 153 12.29 10.79 -12.79
CA ARG A 153 12.64 12.21 -12.85
C ARG A 153 13.23 12.63 -11.51
N HIS A 154 14.51 13.01 -11.50
CA HIS A 154 15.20 13.50 -10.32
C HIS A 154 16.25 14.54 -10.71
N ASN A 155 16.64 15.41 -9.76
CA ASN A 155 17.75 16.36 -9.94
C ASN A 155 18.99 15.99 -9.08
N ILE A 156 19.11 14.71 -8.71
CA ILE A 156 20.26 14.18 -7.96
C ILE A 156 21.43 14.00 -8.92
N ARG A 157 22.58 14.64 -8.62
CA ARG A 157 23.79 14.60 -9.46
C ARG A 157 24.48 13.24 -9.49
N ASP A 158 24.18 12.36 -8.53
CA ASP A 158 24.90 11.10 -8.30
C ASP A 158 23.98 9.86 -8.25
N PHE A 159 22.80 9.92 -8.88
CA PHE A 159 21.82 8.83 -8.81
C PHE A 159 22.34 7.50 -9.38
N ARG A 160 23.27 7.56 -10.34
CA ARG A 160 23.85 6.38 -11.00
C ARG A 160 24.93 5.64 -10.19
N SER A 161 25.46 6.23 -9.11
CA SER A 161 26.50 5.58 -8.29
C SER A 161 25.93 4.61 -7.25
N LYS A 162 24.61 4.59 -7.05
CA LYS A 162 23.91 3.86 -5.98
C LYS A 162 22.84 2.86 -6.46
N VAL A 163 22.68 2.69 -7.77
CA VAL A 163 21.80 1.68 -8.40
C VAL A 163 22.66 0.55 -8.93
#